data_AF-A0A7V7D3W4-F1
#
_entry.id   AF-A0A7V7D3W4-F1
#
_cell.length_a   1.000
_cell.length_b   1.000
_cell.length_c   1.000
_cell.angle_alpha   90.00
_cell.angle_beta   90.00
_cell.angle_gamma   90.00
#
_symmetry.space_group_name_H-M   'P 1'
#
loop_
_entity.id
_entity.type
_entity.pdbx_description
1 polymer ?
#
loop_
_entity_poly.entity_id
_entity_poly.type
_entity_poly.pdbx_seq_one_letter_code
_entity_poly.pdbx_strand_id
1 'polypeptide(L)' 'MANYVDFEEVLELFESYGWKFMGFWTPYRVFVKPDEPDEPPWLIPVHDGKIDIEYVKKFKRWLKRKGLLRNEDED' A
#
# COMPACT_ATOMS: atom_id res chain seq x y z
N MET A 1 11.84 15.45 -6.06
CA MET A 1 12.02 14.37 -7.05
C MET A 1 10.87 13.40 -6.88
N ALA A 2 10.09 13.18 -7.93
CA ALA A 2 9.04 12.16 -7.90
C ALA A 2 9.74 10.80 -7.96
N ASN A 3 9.78 10.09 -6.83
CA ASN A 3 10.29 8.74 -6.78
C ASN A 3 9.09 7.82 -7.02
N TYR A 4 9.17 7.02 -8.06
CA TYR A 4 8.14 6.05 -8.41
C TYR A 4 8.58 4.66 -7.99
N VAL A 5 7.63 3.82 -7.64
CA VAL A 5 7.81 2.41 -7.27
C VAL A 5 6.95 1.54 -8.18
N ASP A 6 7.42 0.33 -8.48
CA ASP A 6 6.67 -0.59 -9.32
C ASP A 6 5.39 -1.08 -8.62
N PHE A 7 4.31 -1.24 -9.39
CA PHE A 7 3.06 -1.76 -8.86
C PHE A 7 3.23 -3.13 -8.20
N GLU A 8 4.09 -3.99 -8.77
CA GLU A 8 4.38 -5.32 -8.22
C GLU A 8 4.99 -5.24 -6.82
N GLU A 9 5.95 -4.35 -6.58
CA GLU A 9 6.53 -4.14 -5.25
C GLU A 9 5.48 -3.65 -4.24
N VAL A 10 4.57 -2.78 -4.67
CA VAL A 10 3.48 -2.30 -3.80
C VAL A 10 2.46 -3.41 -3.54
N LEU A 11 2.15 -4.23 -4.54
CA LEU A 11 1.28 -5.39 -4.38
C LEU A 11 1.85 -6.35 -3.33
N GLU A 12 3.11 -6.75 -3.46
CA GLU A 12 3.79 -7.63 -2.50
C GLU A 12 3.82 -7.04 -1.09
N LEU A 13 4.13 -5.74 -0.99
CA LEU A 13 4.10 -5.03 0.30
C LEU A 13 2.71 -5.06 0.94
N PHE A 14 1.64 -4.81 0.18
CA PHE A 14 0.29 -4.82 0.74
C PHE A 14 -0.10 -6.24 1.19
N GLU A 15 0.19 -7.25 0.37
CA GLU A 15 -0.11 -8.65 0.67
C GLU A 15 0.66 -9.18 1.89
N SER A 16 1.89 -8.73 2.13
CA SER A 16 2.67 -9.10 3.32
C SER A 16 2.02 -8.64 4.63
N TYR A 17 1.11 -7.64 4.58
CA TYR A 17 0.34 -7.15 5.73
C TYR A 17 -1.13 -7.60 5.70
N GLY A 18 -1.45 -8.62 4.90
CA GLY A 18 -2.78 -9.23 4.83
C GLY A 18 -3.80 -8.45 3.98
N TRP A 19 -3.37 -7.42 3.25
CA TRP A 19 -4.22 -6.77 2.27
C TRP A 19 -4.31 -7.64 1.01
N LYS A 20 -5.43 -7.57 0.30
CA LYS A 20 -5.67 -8.31 -0.93
C LYS A 20 -6.09 -7.37 -2.03
N PHE A 21 -5.53 -7.58 -3.21
CA PHE A 21 -5.94 -6.88 -4.42
C PHE A 21 -7.35 -7.33 -4.82
N MET A 22 -8.29 -6.39 -4.84
CA MET A 22 -9.69 -6.66 -5.17
C MET A 22 -9.98 -6.42 -6.65
N GLY A 23 -9.34 -5.42 -7.25
CA GLY A 23 -9.58 -5.05 -8.64
C GLY A 23 -9.14 -3.64 -8.99
N PHE A 24 -9.57 -3.18 -10.16
CA PHE A 24 -9.21 -1.89 -10.72
C PHE A 24 -10.42 -0.97 -10.87
N TRP A 25 -10.22 0.29 -10.50
CA TRP A 25 -11.18 1.37 -10.75
C TRP A 25 -10.40 2.59 -11.26
N THR A 26 -10.17 2.65 -12.58
CA THR A 26 -9.19 3.54 -13.21
C THR A 26 -9.28 4.98 -12.72
N PRO A 27 -8.16 5.61 -12.29
CA PRO A 27 -6.77 5.12 -12.33
C PRO A 27 -6.33 4.25 -11.13
N TYR A 28 -7.24 3.90 -10.23
CA TYR A 28 -6.93 3.26 -8.95
C TYR A 28 -6.85 1.74 -9.02
N ARG A 29 -5.95 1.19 -8.20
CA ARG A 29 -5.93 -0.21 -7.76
C ARG A 29 -6.46 -0.27 -6.35
N VAL A 30 -7.39 -1.20 -6.11
CA VAL A 30 -8.14 -1.29 -4.86
C VAL A 30 -7.62 -2.47 -4.03
N PHE A 31 -7.23 -2.19 -2.80
CA PHE A 31 -6.79 -3.17 -1.82
C PHE A 31 -7.75 -3.19 -0.64
N VAL A 32 -8.14 -4.37 -0.19
CA VAL A 32 -9.02 -4.58 0.97
C VAL A 32 -8.32 -5.48 2.00
N LYS A 33 -8.75 -5.44 3.26
CA LYS A 33 -8.24 -6.35 4.29
C LYS A 33 -9.35 -7.30 4.72
N PRO A 34 -9.41 -8.53 4.18
CA PRO A 34 -10.54 -9.45 4.41
C PRO A 34 -10.78 -9.77 5.88
N ASP A 35 -9.71 -9.84 6.68
CA ASP A 35 -9.77 -10.14 8.12
C ASP A 35 -10.18 -8.92 8.98
N GLU A 36 -10.21 -7.72 8.39
CA GLU A 36 -10.65 -6.47 9.04
C GLU A 36 -11.69 -5.76 8.14
N PRO A 37 -12.94 -6.26 8.08
CA PRO A 37 -13.96 -5.74 7.15
C PRO A 37 -14.37 -4.28 7.42
N ASP A 38 -14.13 -3.78 8.64
CA ASP A 38 -14.36 -2.38 9.00
C ASP A 38 -13.22 -1.45 8.54
N GLU A 39 -12.08 -2.00 8.10
CA GLU A 39 -10.97 -1.19 7.61
C GLU A 39 -11.26 -0.73 6.17
N PRO A 40 -11.20 0.59 5.89
CA PRO A 40 -11.51 1.10 4.56
C PRO A 40 -10.53 0.60 3.50
N PRO A 41 -11.00 0.44 2.25
CA PRO A 41 -10.14 0.03 1.14
C PRO A 41 -9.05 1.08 0.86
N TRP A 42 -7.86 0.61 0.48
CA TRP A 42 -6.80 1.45 -0.03
C TRP A 42 -6.91 1.58 -1.54
N LEU A 43 -7.02 2.83 -1.99
CA LEU A 43 -7.05 3.21 -3.40
C LEU A 43 -5.70 3.80 -3.78
N ILE A 44 -4.98 3.13 -4.68
CA ILE A 44 -3.65 3.55 -5.10
C ILE A 44 -3.68 3.89 -6.60
N PRO A 45 -3.44 5.14 -7.00
CA PRO A 45 -3.32 5.50 -8.40
C PRO A 45 -2.10 4.81 -9.01
N VAL A 46 -2.29 4.18 -10.16
CA VAL A 46 -1.21 3.60 -10.95
C VAL A 46 -1.17 4.27 -12.30
N HIS A 47 -0.01 4.82 -12.65
CA HIS A 47 0.26 5.46 -13.94
C HIS A 47 1.40 4.69 -14.61
N ASP A 48 1.15 4.11 -15.78
CA ASP A 48 2.12 3.31 -16.54
C ASP A 48 2.82 2.22 -15.71
N GLY A 49 2.05 1.54 -14.83
CA GLY A 49 2.55 0.49 -13.94
C GLY A 49 3.33 1.00 -12.73
N LYS A 50 3.43 2.32 -12.56
CA LYS A 50 4.18 2.97 -11.48
C LYS A 50 3.27 3.68 -10.48
N ILE A 51 3.71 3.75 -9.24
CA ILE A 51 3.04 4.41 -8.12
C ILE A 51 3.97 5.45 -7.53
N ASP A 52 3.43 6.61 -7.15
CA ASP A 52 4.20 7.61 -6.40
C ASP A 52 4.56 7.08 -4.99
N ILE A 53 5.84 7.17 -4.62
CA ILE A 53 6.36 6.68 -3.34
C ILE A 53 5.61 7.27 -2.13
N GLU A 54 4.98 8.43 -2.24
CA GLU A 54 4.21 9.03 -1.16
C GLU A 54 3.05 8.13 -0.70
N TYR A 55 2.47 7.31 -1.60
CA TYR A 55 1.46 6.32 -1.23
C TYR A 55 2.05 5.19 -0.38
N VAL A 56 3.24 4.70 -0.73
CA VAL A 56 3.96 3.70 0.05
C VAL A 56 4.35 4.25 1.42
N LYS A 57 4.86 5.49 1.48
CA LYS A 57 5.17 6.14 2.76
C LYS A 57 3.92 6.31 3.61
N LYS A 58 2.78 6.70 3.02
CA LYS A 58 1.51 6.85 3.73
C LYS A 58 1.06 5.51 4.32
N PHE A 59 1.19 4.42 3.57
CA PHE A 59 0.89 3.07 4.04
C PHE A 59 1.82 2.64 5.19
N LYS A 60 3.14 2.81 5.05
CA LYS A 60 4.10 2.51 6.13
C LYS A 60 3.82 3.33 7.41
N ARG A 61 3.45 4.61 7.27
CA ARG A 61 3.03 5.44 8.42
C ARG A 61 1.77 4.89 9.09
N TRP A 62 0.80 4.42 8.31
CA TRP A 62 -0.41 3.78 8.84
C TRP A 62 -0.07 2.49 9.60
N LEU A 63 0.78 1.62 9.03
CA LEU A 63 1.26 0.40 9.69
C LEU A 63 1.95 0.70 11.02
N LYS A 64 2.82 1.72 11.06
CA LYS A 64 3.50 2.16 12.29
C LYS A 64 2.50 2.62 13.36
N ARG A 65 1.46 3.38 12.98
CA ARG A 65 0.39 3.81 13.90
C ARG A 65 -0.42 2.63 14.45
N LYS A 66 -0.60 1.57 13.67
CA LYS A 66 -1.26 0.32 14.09
C LYS A 66 -0.33 -0.62 14.86
N GLY A 67 0.95 -0.27 15.04
CA GLY A 67 1.94 -1.14 15.70
C GLY A 67 2.38 -2.35 14.87
N LEU A 68 2.05 -2.38 13.57
CA LEU A 68 2.35 -3.50 12.65
C LEU A 68 3.72 -3.40 12.00
N LEU A 69 4.34 -2.21 12.02
CA LEU A 69 5.70 -1.97 11.54
C LEU A 69 6.54 -1.48 12.73
N ARG A 70 7.55 -2.25 13.12
CA ARG A 70 8.55 -1.86 14.12
C ARG A 70 9.69 -1.11 13.41
N ASN A 71 10.29 -0.14 14.07
CA ASN A 71 11.50 0.54 13.56
C ASN A 71 12.64 -0.48 13.57
N GLU A 72 13.01 -1.01 12.41
CA GLU A 72 14.29 -1.72 12.20
C GLU A 72 15.20 -0.95 11.23
N ASP A 73 15.03 0.37 11.13
CA ASP A 73 15.88 1.26 10.33
C ASP A 73 16.18 2.56 11.10
N GLU A 74 16.73 2.43 12.30
CA GLU A 74 17.53 3.48 12.95
C GLU A 74 18.92 2.90 13.21
N ASP A 75 19.71 2.74 12.15
CA ASP A 75 21.18 2.65 12.19
C ASP A 75 21.77 3.86 11.46
#